data_AF-A0AAE2YIK4-F1
#
_entry.id   AF-A0AAE2YIK4-F1
#
_cell.length_a   1.000
_cell.length_b   1.000
_cell.length_c   1.000
_cell.angle_alpha   90.00
_cell.angle_beta   90.00
_cell.angle_gamma   90.00
#
_symmetry.space_group_name_H-M   'P 1'
#
loop_
_entity.id
_entity.type
_entity.pdbx_description
1 polymer ?
#
loop_
_entity_poly.entity_id
_entity_poly.type
_entity_poly.pdbx_seq_one_letter_code
_entity_poly.pdbx_strand_id
1 'polypeptide(L)' 'MKGRRAKTKPVVKKKFVRVKETLYSYKNGKIKISIRPFEEHLVFDISKAWFWSRAKGEMGELILNEKFPTIT' A
#
# COMPACT_ATOMS: atom_id res chain seq x y z
N MET A 1 2.24 18.90 -10.37
CA MET A 1 1.72 19.93 -9.45
C MET A 1 2.60 19.93 -8.20
N LYS A 2 3.49 20.92 -8.01
CA LYS A 2 4.36 21.02 -6.82
C LYS A 2 3.54 21.57 -5.66
N GLY A 3 3.46 20.87 -4.53
CA GLY A 3 2.65 21.26 -3.37
C GLY A 3 3.09 22.61 -2.79
N ARG A 4 2.14 23.54 -2.59
CA ARG A 4 2.40 24.83 -1.92
C ARG A 4 2.67 24.59 -0.43
N ARG A 5 3.87 24.99 0.03
CA ARG A 5 4.25 24.94 1.46
C ARG A 5 3.68 26.19 2.16
N ALA A 6 2.67 26.00 3.01
CA ALA A 6 2.20 27.04 3.95
C ALA A 6 3.08 27.05 5.21
N LYS A 7 3.04 28.14 6.01
CA LYS A 7 3.76 28.24 7.30
C LYS A 7 3.37 27.14 8.30
N THR A 8 2.20 26.55 8.13
CA THR A 8 1.69 25.48 8.99
C THR A 8 2.34 24.14 8.65
N LYS A 9 2.96 23.51 9.65
CA LYS A 9 3.53 22.16 9.51
C LYS A 9 2.41 21.20 9.05
N PRO A 10 2.63 20.37 8.03
CA PRO A 10 1.64 19.38 7.63
C PRO A 10 1.38 18.40 8.77
N VAL A 11 0.10 18.20 9.07
CA VAL A 11 -0.37 17.23 10.06
C VAL A 11 -0.80 15.98 9.31
N VAL A 12 -0.35 14.82 9.77
CA VAL A 12 -0.81 13.53 9.25
C VAL A 12 -2.28 13.38 9.61
N LYS A 13 -3.18 13.59 8.65
CA LYS A 13 -4.63 13.53 8.86
C LYS A 13 -5.19 12.12 8.93
N LYS A 14 -4.46 11.12 8.42
CA LYS A 14 -4.90 9.74 8.31
C LYS A 14 -3.76 8.81 8.68
N LYS A 15 -4.07 7.75 9.42
CA LYS A 15 -3.09 6.70 9.72
C LYS A 15 -2.84 5.89 8.46
N PHE A 16 -1.57 5.67 8.16
CA PHE A 16 -1.16 4.78 7.09
C PHE A 16 0.13 4.07 7.51
N VAL A 17 0.32 2.88 6.97
CA VAL A 17 1.54 2.09 7.15
C VAL A 17 2.16 1.90 5.78
N ARG A 18 3.43 2.25 5.65
CA ARG A 18 4.23 1.94 4.47
C ARG A 18 4.87 0.58 4.66
N VAL A 19 4.63 -0.32 3.73
CA VAL A 19 5.16 -1.68 3.75
C VAL A 19 6.34 -1.75 2.79
N LYS A 20 7.48 -2.28 3.27
CA LYS A 20 8.64 -2.53 2.41
C LYS A 20 8.34 -3.66 1.43
N GLU A 21 8.91 -3.58 0.23
CA GLU A 21 8.75 -4.58 -0.83
C GLU A 21 9.07 -6.01 -0.35
N THR A 22 10.12 -6.17 0.46
CA THR A 22 10.53 -7.49 0.99
C THR A 22 9.56 -8.10 1.98
N LEU A 23 8.62 -7.32 2.53
CA LEU A 23 7.66 -7.76 3.53
C LEU A 23 6.31 -8.15 2.92
N TYR A 24 6.15 -8.01 1.60
CA TYR A 24 4.96 -8.49 0.92
C TYR A 24 5.30 -9.32 -0.32
N SER A 25 4.32 -10.12 -0.75
CA SER A 25 4.38 -10.85 -2.01
C SER A 25 3.06 -10.68 -2.74
N TYR A 26 3.12 -10.61 -4.06
CA TYR A 26 1.95 -10.57 -4.92
C TYR A 26 1.88 -11.85 -5.75
N LYS A 27 0.76 -12.55 -5.66
CA LYS A 27 0.50 -13.74 -6.47
C LYS A 27 -0.99 -13.84 -6.78
N ASN A 28 -1.32 -14.06 -8.05
CA ASN A 28 -2.70 -14.31 -8.52
C ASN A 28 -3.73 -13.27 -8.04
N GLY A 29 -3.43 -11.97 -8.16
CA GLY A 29 -4.39 -10.94 -7.72
C GLY A 29 -4.43 -10.70 -6.21
N LYS A 30 -3.59 -11.38 -5.43
CA LYS A 30 -3.58 -11.25 -3.96
C LYS A 30 -2.24 -10.74 -3.46
N ILE A 31 -2.30 -9.77 -2.55
CA ILE A 31 -1.16 -9.31 -1.78
C ILE A 31 -1.13 -10.07 -0.46
N LYS A 32 0.00 -10.67 -0.12
CA LYS A 32 0.27 -11.27 1.18
C LYS A 32 1.37 -10.46 1.87
N ILE A 33 1.07 -9.89 3.04
CA ILE A 33 1.97 -9.06 3.83
C ILE A 33 2.33 -9.80 5.11
N SER A 34 3.63 -9.90 5.40
CA SER A 34 4.12 -10.54 6.62
C SER A 34 4.11 -9.56 7.79
N ILE A 35 3.34 -9.87 8.83
CA ILE A 35 3.36 -9.14 10.10
C ILE A 35 4.42 -9.77 11.02
N ARG A 36 4.39 -11.09 11.13
CA ARG A 36 5.46 -11.90 11.73
C ARG A 36 5.98 -12.88 10.69
N PRO A 37 7.32 -12.97 10.51
CA PRO A 37 7.91 -13.94 9.59
C PRO A 37 7.39 -15.35 9.87
N PHE A 38 6.94 -16.05 8.83
CA PHE A 38 6.45 -17.45 8.86
C PHE A 38 5.22 -17.76 9.72
N GLU A 39 4.75 -16.83 10.55
CA GLU A 39 3.62 -17.04 11.47
C GLU A 39 2.36 -16.30 11.01
N GLU A 40 2.46 -14.99 10.79
CA GLU A 40 1.29 -14.12 10.68
C GLU A 40 1.33 -13.29 9.41
N HIS A 41 0.25 -13.38 8.64
CA HIS A 41 0.15 -12.77 7.34
C HIS A 41 -1.22 -12.12 7.14
N LEU A 42 -1.23 -10.89 6.61
CA LEU A 42 -2.43 -10.26 6.10
C LEU A 42 -2.55 -10.54 4.60
N VAL A 43 -3.71 -11.00 4.15
CA VAL A 43 -3.98 -11.29 2.74
C VAL A 43 -5.08 -10.38 2.23
N PHE A 44 -4.80 -9.66 1.15
CA PHE A 44 -5.74 -8.75 0.50
C PHE A 44 -5.98 -9.21 -0.93
N ASP A 45 -7.24 -9.30 -1.33
CA ASP A 45 -7.61 -9.48 -2.73
C ASP A 45 -7.66 -8.12 -3.42
N ILE A 46 -6.78 -7.91 -4.39
CA ILE A 46 -6.69 -6.69 -5.19
C ILE A 46 -7.14 -6.92 -6.63
N SER A 47 -7.75 -8.06 -6.96
CA SER A 47 -8.24 -8.37 -8.31
C SER A 47 -9.22 -7.32 -8.84
N LYS A 48 -9.99 -6.69 -7.95
CA LYS A 48 -10.96 -5.63 -8.27
C LYS A 48 -10.43 -4.22 -7.99
N ALA A 49 -9.14 -4.06 -7.69
CA ALA A 49 -8.59 -2.78 -7.31
C ALA A 49 -8.46 -1.83 -8.52
N TRP A 50 -8.99 -0.61 -8.37
CA TRP A 50 -9.02 0.42 -9.41
C TRP A 50 -7.63 0.87 -9.90
N PHE A 51 -6.58 0.63 -9.10
CA PHE A 51 -5.19 0.99 -9.43
C PHE A 51 -4.46 -0.09 -10.20
N TRP A 52 -4.98 -1.32 -10.26
CA TRP A 52 -4.28 -2.44 -10.91
C TRP A 52 -4.08 -2.20 -12.40
N SER A 53 -5.08 -1.61 -13.06
CA SER A 53 -4.99 -1.17 -14.46
C SER A 53 -3.96 -0.05 -14.68
N ARG A 54 -3.67 0.77 -13.67
CA ARG A 54 -2.70 1.86 -13.74
C ARG A 54 -1.27 1.39 -13.46
N ALA A 55 -1.13 0.36 -12.64
CA ALA A 55 0.15 -0.22 -12.25
C ALA A 55 0.84 -1.00 -13.38
N LYS A 56 0.15 -1.28 -14.50
CA LYS A 56 0.70 -1.98 -15.68
C LYS A 56 1.42 -3.30 -15.36
N GLY A 57 1.06 -3.96 -14.26
CA GLY A 57 1.69 -5.21 -13.81
C GLY A 57 2.93 -5.04 -12.94
N GLU A 58 3.39 -3.80 -12.71
CA GLU A 58 4.49 -3.51 -11.78
C GLU A 58 3.94 -3.15 -10.40
N MET A 59 4.51 -3.78 -9.37
CA MET A 59 4.16 -3.52 -7.97
C MET A 59 5.04 -2.41 -7.43
N GLY A 60 4.44 -1.25 -7.15
CA GLY A 60 5.11 -0.12 -6.51
C GLY A 60 5.16 -0.24 -4.98
N GLU A 61 5.18 0.90 -4.30
CA GLU A 61 5.17 0.89 -2.83
C GLU A 61 3.77 0.66 -2.28
N LEU A 62 3.65 -0.31 -1.39
CA LEU A 62 2.40 -0.64 -0.75
C LEU A 62 2.16 0.23 0.49
N ILE A 63 1.05 0.97 0.45
CA ILE A 63 0.57 1.79 1.56
C ILE A 63 -0.76 1.21 2.05
N LEU A 64 -0.77 0.76 3.30
CA LEU A 64 -2.00 0.34 3.97
C LEU A 64 -2.65 1.54 4.64
N ASN A 65 -3.91 1.79 4.35
CA ASN A 65 -4.75 2.68 5.14
C ASN A 65 -5.87 1.89 5.83
N GLU A 66 -6.60 2.52 6.74
CA GLU A 66 -7.64 1.88 7.55
C GLU A 66 -8.80 1.25 6.73
N LYS A 67 -8.98 1.68 5.47
CA LYS A 67 -10.09 1.24 4.62
C LYS A 67 -9.65 0.36 3.45
N PHE A 68 -8.51 0.68 2.82
CA PHE A 68 -8.05 0.09 1.57
C PHE A 68 -6.51 0.05 1.49
N PRO A 69 -5.93 -0.98 0.87
CA PRO A 69 -4.54 -0.92 0.40
C PRO A 69 -4.45 -0.01 -0.84
N THR A 70 -3.41 0.83 -0.91
CA THR A 70 -3.10 1.71 -2.04
C THR A 70 -1.67 1.45 -2.53
N ILE A 71 -1.47 1.46 -3.85
CA ILE A 71 -0.14 1.43 -4.48
C ILE A 71 0.19 2.83 -4.98
N THR A 72 1.42 3.29 -4.73
CA THR A 72 1.95 4.57 -5.27
C THR A 72 2.95 4.31 -6.38
#